data_AF-A0A8H7L5C1-F1
#
_entry.id   AF-A0A8H7L5C1-F1
#
_cell.length_a   1.000
_cell.length_b   1.000
_cell.length_c   1.000
_cell.angle_alpha   90.00
_cell.angle_beta   90.00
_cell.angle_gamma   90.00
#
_symmetry.space_group_name_H-M   'P 1'
#
loop_
_entity.id
_entity.type
_entity.pdbx_description
1 polymer ?
#
loop_
_entity_poly.entity_id
_entity_poly.type
_entity_poly.pdbx_seq_one_letter_code
_entity_poly.pdbx_strand_id
1 'polypeptide(L)'
;MSMSLGSQLISCFAQFELVADPDEEVYLLYTNLLSGPSEDSQTSTFHGLGHVDSRSDMLNITFELTTPILQSDPGVMKFKSRSKARSKASRAEGKGAGMGAARVVEAQLVQDKTALRSRKGDTGSVLWQASVDLAQVLLQQDHTHATDALLNKEVLTSAHVLELGAGTGLLSVVLGPLVGRYTATDIVPILPLIRKNLALNFDGWPFPSSPSSPPSELLKPGANVHVEELDWLAPPPASHTASPLVDLVLAVDCIYNPSLLPAFVSTLDRVSNVSTVVLVVMELRQEELVREFLALWIATERWEIRRVNGLLGKRYVVWVGQKDPGTGGGPNIDVSMLSLWYSDSVPQS
;
A
#
# COMPACT_ATOMS: atom_id res chain seq x y z
N MET A 1 -15.05 1.29 26.96
CA MET A 1 -15.06 0.46 25.73
C MET A 1 -13.64 0.41 25.22
N SER A 2 -13.04 -0.77 25.14
CA SER A 2 -11.73 -0.92 24.49
C SER A 2 -11.92 -0.61 23.01
N MET A 3 -11.24 0.41 22.50
CA MET A 3 -11.14 0.63 21.05
C MET A 3 -10.54 -0.62 20.39
N SER A 4 -11.04 -1.03 19.23
CA SER A 4 -10.48 -2.18 18.51
C SER A 4 -9.11 -1.82 17.93
N LEU A 5 -8.22 -2.80 17.75
CA LEU A 5 -6.84 -2.57 17.31
C LEU A 5 -6.77 -1.75 16.01
N GLY A 6 -7.60 -2.05 15.01
CA GLY A 6 -7.59 -1.28 13.77
C GLY A 6 -8.09 0.15 13.88
N SER A 7 -8.95 0.49 14.85
CA SER A 7 -9.29 1.91 15.09
C SER A 7 -8.11 2.72 15.63
N GLN A 8 -7.08 2.05 16.15
CA GLN A 8 -5.83 2.67 16.61
C GLN A 8 -4.71 2.62 15.54
N LEU A 9 -4.94 1.89 14.44
CA LEU A 9 -3.95 1.71 13.38
C LEU A 9 -3.74 2.98 12.58
N ILE A 10 -4.80 3.76 12.33
CA ILE A 10 -4.68 5.07 11.69
C ILE A 10 -4.38 6.13 12.76
N SER A 11 -3.34 6.93 12.54
CA SER A 11 -2.99 8.03 13.44
C SER A 11 -4.03 9.14 13.41
N CYS A 12 -4.37 9.70 14.57
CA CYS A 12 -5.27 10.84 14.69
C CYS A 12 -4.70 12.16 14.15
N PHE A 13 -3.42 12.20 13.80
CA PHE A 13 -2.73 13.40 13.32
C PHE A 13 -2.72 13.53 11.79
N ALA A 14 -3.09 12.47 11.07
CA ALA A 14 -3.22 12.55 9.62
C ALA A 14 -4.44 13.41 9.22
N GLN A 15 -4.29 14.17 8.13
CA GLN A 15 -5.34 15.05 7.64
C GLN A 15 -6.31 14.26 6.75
N PHE A 16 -7.55 14.15 7.20
CA PHE A 16 -8.61 13.42 6.51
C PHE A 16 -9.75 14.34 6.10
N GLU A 17 -10.32 14.09 4.93
CA GLU A 17 -11.57 14.69 4.47
C GLU A 17 -12.59 13.61 4.17
N LEU A 18 -13.83 13.79 4.63
CA LEU A 18 -14.91 12.82 4.37
C LEU A 18 -15.30 12.84 2.89
N VAL A 19 -15.42 11.65 2.30
CA VAL A 19 -15.89 11.45 0.93
C VAL A 19 -17.32 10.93 0.97
N ALA A 20 -18.29 11.82 0.76
CA ALA A 20 -19.72 11.48 0.79
C ALA A 20 -20.37 11.49 -0.61
N ASP A 21 -19.78 12.20 -1.56
CA ASP A 21 -20.30 12.38 -2.91
C ASP A 21 -19.18 12.10 -3.95
N PRO A 22 -19.34 11.08 -4.83
CA PRO A 22 -18.39 10.78 -5.88
C PRO A 22 -18.11 11.95 -6.84
N ASP A 23 -19.12 12.75 -7.18
CA ASP A 23 -18.99 13.90 -8.08
C ASP A 23 -18.17 15.02 -7.48
N GLU A 24 -18.42 15.34 -6.22
CA GLU A 24 -17.64 16.32 -5.48
C GLU A 24 -16.17 15.89 -5.38
N GLU A 25 -15.92 14.63 -5.02
CA GLU A 25 -14.57 14.10 -4.87
C GLU A 25 -13.80 14.11 -6.19
N VAL A 26 -14.40 13.63 -7.27
CA VAL A 26 -13.77 13.68 -8.61
C VAL A 26 -13.46 15.12 -9.00
N TYR A 27 -14.40 16.05 -8.79
CA TYR A 27 -14.18 17.47 -9.08
C TYR A 27 -12.98 18.03 -8.30
N LEU A 28 -12.87 17.76 -7.00
CA LEU A 28 -11.77 18.22 -6.16
C LEU A 28 -10.42 17.64 -6.60
N LEU A 29 -10.37 16.33 -6.85
CA LEU A 29 -9.15 15.62 -7.24
C LEU A 29 -8.59 16.14 -8.56
N TYR A 30 -9.44 16.23 -9.60
CA TYR A 30 -9.00 16.64 -10.93
C TYR A 30 -8.78 18.15 -11.04
N THR A 31 -9.51 18.97 -10.27
CA THR A 31 -9.21 20.41 -10.15
C THR A 31 -7.83 20.63 -9.51
N ASN A 32 -7.50 19.89 -8.43
CA ASN A 32 -6.17 19.99 -7.81
C ASN A 32 -5.05 19.47 -8.72
N LEU A 33 -5.32 18.40 -9.48
CA LEU A 33 -4.39 17.84 -10.47
C LEU A 33 -4.03 18.89 -11.55
N LEU A 34 -5.03 19.64 -12.03
CA LEU A 34 -4.84 20.71 -13.02
C LEU A 34 -4.20 21.98 -12.45
N SER A 35 -4.31 22.22 -11.15
CA SER A 35 -3.85 23.45 -10.48
C SER A 35 -2.35 23.45 -10.13
N GLY A 36 -1.61 22.37 -10.39
CA GLY A 36 -0.16 22.30 -10.17
C GLY A 36 0.65 22.79 -11.38
N PRO A 37 1.86 23.33 -11.19
CA PRO A 37 2.81 23.37 -12.29
C PRO A 37 3.02 21.93 -12.79
N SER A 38 3.10 21.72 -14.10
CA SER A 38 3.38 20.39 -14.65
C SER A 38 4.66 19.84 -14.02
N GLU A 39 4.53 18.77 -13.23
CA GLU A 39 5.67 18.08 -12.59
C GLU A 39 6.71 17.60 -13.63
N ASP A 40 6.32 17.57 -14.91
CA ASP A 40 7.15 17.36 -16.09
C ASP A 40 8.31 18.37 -16.24
N SER A 41 8.34 19.44 -15.44
CA SER A 41 9.37 20.49 -15.53
C SER A 41 10.58 20.27 -14.59
N GLN A 42 10.51 19.32 -13.63
CA GLN A 42 11.58 19.14 -12.63
C GLN A 42 12.12 17.72 -12.50
N THR A 43 11.54 16.72 -13.17
CA THR A 43 12.14 15.38 -13.28
C THR A 43 12.29 15.04 -14.76
N SER A 44 13.52 14.76 -15.21
CA SER A 44 13.84 14.43 -16.61
C SER A 44 13.39 13.02 -17.02
N THR A 45 12.40 12.45 -16.33
CA THR A 45 11.92 11.09 -16.52
C THR A 45 10.55 11.14 -17.17
N PHE A 46 10.50 10.77 -18.45
CA PHE A 46 9.25 10.54 -19.18
C PHE A 46 8.35 9.58 -18.39
N HIS A 47 7.25 10.10 -17.84
CA HIS A 47 6.26 9.35 -17.09
C HIS A 47 5.41 8.54 -18.08
N GLY A 48 5.81 7.31 -18.35
CA GLY A 48 5.16 6.42 -19.32
C GLY A 48 3.81 5.89 -18.82
N LEU A 49 3.54 4.60 -19.02
CA LEU A 49 2.30 3.96 -18.52
C LEU A 49 2.17 3.96 -16.98
N GLY A 50 3.19 4.41 -16.23
CA GLY A 50 3.22 4.44 -14.76
C GLY A 50 3.83 3.20 -14.11
N HIS A 51 4.49 2.31 -14.88
CA HIS A 51 5.39 1.29 -14.33
C HIS A 51 6.84 1.77 -14.32
N VAL A 52 7.63 1.29 -13.35
CA VAL A 52 8.92 1.87 -12.94
C VAL A 52 10.01 1.80 -14.02
N ASP A 53 10.17 0.66 -14.69
CA ASP A 53 11.10 0.53 -15.81
C ASP A 53 10.57 -0.40 -16.89
N SER A 54 10.53 0.09 -18.11
CA SER A 54 10.11 -0.66 -19.31
C SER A 54 11.26 -1.41 -19.99
N ARG A 55 12.51 -1.21 -19.55
CA ARG A 55 13.73 -1.70 -20.23
C ARG A 55 14.38 -2.89 -19.55
N SER A 56 14.23 -3.06 -18.23
CA SER A 56 14.72 -4.24 -17.50
C SER A 56 13.60 -5.19 -17.05
N ASP A 57 13.86 -6.50 -17.06
CA ASP A 57 13.01 -7.50 -16.39
C ASP A 57 13.42 -7.71 -14.93
N MET A 58 14.59 -7.20 -14.53
CA MET A 58 15.10 -7.23 -13.16
C MET A 58 15.23 -5.80 -12.64
N LEU A 59 14.57 -5.51 -11.53
CA LEU A 59 14.53 -4.20 -10.89
C LEU A 59 15.27 -4.27 -9.56
N ASN A 60 16.11 -3.28 -9.29
CA ASN A 60 16.66 -3.02 -7.96
C ASN A 60 16.04 -1.70 -7.49
N ILE A 61 15.14 -1.80 -6.52
CA ILE A 61 14.45 -0.65 -5.93
C ILE A 61 15.19 -0.27 -4.66
N THR A 62 15.48 1.02 -4.48
CA THR A 62 16.25 1.54 -3.36
C THR A 62 15.47 2.66 -2.71
N PHE A 63 15.22 2.53 -1.41
CA PHE A 63 14.56 3.51 -0.57
C PHE A 63 15.60 4.13 0.36
N GLU A 64 15.92 5.40 0.13
CA GLU A 64 16.79 6.17 1.01
C GLU A 64 15.94 6.86 2.08
N LEU A 65 16.17 6.52 3.34
CA LEU A 65 15.43 7.03 4.48
C LEU A 65 16.33 7.98 5.27
N THR A 66 15.90 9.23 5.40
CA THR A 66 16.69 10.28 6.04
C THR A 66 15.97 10.83 7.26
N THR A 67 16.73 11.16 8.32
CA THR A 67 16.18 11.90 9.45
C THR A 67 16.40 13.39 9.18
N PRO A 68 15.36 14.25 9.20
CA PRO A 68 15.54 15.68 9.02
C PRO A 68 16.52 16.22 10.08
N ILE A 69 17.63 16.82 9.63
CA ILE A 69 18.50 17.56 10.53
C ILE A 69 17.76 18.86 10.82
N LEU A 70 17.24 19.00 12.05
CA LEU A 70 16.82 20.31 12.55
C LEU A 70 18.03 21.25 12.41
N GLN A 71 17.94 22.22 11.50
CA GLN A 71 18.95 23.27 11.40
C GLN A 71 18.97 23.99 12.74
N SER A 72 19.98 23.70 13.56
CA SER A 72 20.27 24.49 14.74
C SER A 72 20.53 25.93 14.28
N ASP A 73 19.75 26.85 14.83
CA ASP A 73 19.88 28.30 14.79
C ASP A 73 21.33 28.79 14.52
N PRO A 74 21.60 29.72 13.59
CA PRO A 74 22.95 30.20 13.29
C PRO A 74 23.45 31.12 14.42
N GLY A 75 23.75 30.55 15.58
CA GLY A 75 24.10 31.31 16.80
C GLY A 75 25.19 30.71 17.67
N VAL A 76 25.79 29.56 17.34
CA VAL A 76 26.85 28.97 18.17
C VAL A 76 28.20 28.99 17.45
N MET A 77 29.08 29.85 17.95
CA MET A 77 30.45 30.04 17.46
C MET A 77 31.22 28.73 17.35
N LYS A 78 31.71 28.44 16.14
CA LYS A 78 32.65 27.34 15.87
C LYS A 78 34.01 27.64 16.50
N PHE A 79 34.36 26.98 17.59
CA PHE A 79 35.76 26.85 18.00
C PHE A 79 36.47 25.88 17.04
N LYS A 80 37.39 26.42 16.22
CA LYS A 80 38.31 25.62 15.41
C LYS A 80 39.35 24.98 16.34
N SER A 81 39.32 23.66 16.47
CA SER A 81 40.53 22.91 16.83
C SER A 81 40.95 22.03 15.64
N ARG A 82 42.24 22.09 15.35
CA ARG A 82 42.88 21.62 14.14
C ARG A 82 43.78 20.47 14.57
N SER A 83 43.49 19.23 14.18
CA SER A 83 44.49 18.17 14.20
C SER A 83 44.26 17.18 13.06
N LYS A 84 45.34 16.91 12.33
CA LYS A 84 45.46 15.93 11.25
C LYS A 84 45.79 14.58 11.87
N ALA A 85 45.11 13.50 11.49
CA ALA A 85 45.70 12.17 11.46
C ALA A 85 44.98 11.24 10.48
N ARG A 86 45.80 10.41 9.82
CA ARG A 86 45.50 9.49 8.73
C ARG A 86 44.71 8.26 9.17
N SER A 87 43.98 7.72 8.19
CA SER A 87 43.32 6.42 8.08
C SER A 87 44.01 5.21 8.72
N LYS A 88 43.23 4.36 9.39
CA LYS A 88 43.25 2.89 9.22
C LYS A 88 41.95 2.28 9.76
N ALA A 89 41.36 1.40 8.96
CA ALA A 89 40.14 0.67 9.24
C ALA A 89 40.41 -0.57 10.14
N SER A 90 39.50 -0.84 11.07
CA SER A 90 39.23 -2.19 11.59
C SER A 90 37.85 -2.24 12.26
N ARG A 91 37.05 -3.24 11.87
CA ARG A 91 35.73 -3.62 12.41
C ARG A 91 35.73 -3.78 13.94
N ALA A 92 34.66 -3.30 14.59
CA ALA A 92 33.96 -4.00 15.68
C ALA A 92 32.60 -3.31 15.92
N GLU A 93 31.55 -4.13 16.10
CA GLU A 93 30.20 -3.73 16.48
C GLU A 93 30.15 -3.11 17.88
N GLY A 94 29.23 -2.17 18.10
CA GLY A 94 28.94 -1.61 19.41
C GLY A 94 27.99 -0.42 19.36
N LYS A 95 26.80 -0.63 19.91
CA LYS A 95 25.72 0.33 20.20
C LYS A 95 26.17 1.79 20.34
N GLY A 96 25.59 2.65 19.51
CA GLY A 96 25.55 4.10 19.72
C GLY A 96 24.34 4.66 18.98
N ALA A 97 23.32 5.08 19.72
CA ALA A 97 22.26 5.93 19.19
C ALA A 97 22.90 7.27 18.78
N GLY A 98 23.19 7.39 17.49
CA GLY A 98 23.82 8.55 16.88
C GLY A 98 22.83 9.30 16.01
N MET A 99 22.63 10.57 16.35
CA MET A 99 21.85 11.57 15.63
C MET A 99 22.20 11.58 14.12
N GLY A 100 21.22 11.30 13.24
CA GLY A 100 21.31 11.54 11.79
C GLY A 100 21.77 10.39 10.89
N ALA A 101 21.51 9.13 11.23
CA ALA A 101 21.88 8.00 10.36
C ALA A 101 20.86 7.83 9.20
N ALA A 102 21.34 8.02 7.96
CA ALA A 102 20.60 7.58 6.78
C ALA A 102 20.51 6.05 6.77
N ARG A 103 19.30 5.52 6.52
CA ARG A 103 19.03 4.08 6.38
C ARG A 103 18.63 3.81 4.94
N VAL A 104 19.13 2.72 4.37
CA VAL A 104 18.75 2.28 3.02
C VAL A 104 17.99 0.97 3.14
N VAL A 105 16.87 0.87 2.43
CA VAL A 105 16.12 -0.39 2.24
C VAL A 105 16.16 -0.71 0.75
N GLU A 106 16.49 -1.95 0.41
CA GLU A 106 16.59 -2.39 -0.98
C GLU A 106 15.67 -3.58 -1.23
N ALA A 107 15.11 -3.65 -2.43
CA ALA A 107 14.34 -4.80 -2.90
C ALA A 107 14.74 -5.15 -4.34
N GLN A 108 15.05 -6.42 -4.57
CA GLN A 108 15.27 -6.96 -5.91
C GLN A 108 14.01 -7.66 -6.41
N LEU A 109 13.49 -7.24 -7.56
CA LEU A 109 12.27 -7.78 -8.13
C LEU A 109 12.50 -8.22 -9.57
N VAL A 110 11.79 -9.26 -9.98
CA VAL A 110 11.58 -9.61 -11.37
C VAL A 110 10.17 -9.18 -11.77
N GLN A 111 10.03 -8.78 -13.02
CA GLN A 111 8.77 -8.50 -13.69
C GLN A 111 8.74 -9.16 -15.07
N ASP A 112 7.55 -9.30 -15.65
CA ASP A 112 7.34 -9.78 -17.02
C ASP A 112 6.64 -8.68 -17.83
N LYS A 113 7.42 -7.95 -18.63
CA LYS A 113 6.88 -6.88 -19.49
C LYS A 113 6.29 -7.42 -20.79
N THR A 114 6.66 -8.64 -21.17
CA THR A 114 6.12 -9.29 -22.37
C THR A 114 4.68 -9.66 -22.10
N ALA A 115 4.39 -10.19 -20.91
CA ALA A 115 3.05 -10.40 -20.39
C ALA A 115 2.14 -9.18 -20.53
N LEU A 116 2.57 -8.03 -19.99
CA LEU A 116 1.81 -6.77 -20.02
C LEU A 116 1.36 -6.40 -21.44
N ARG A 117 2.17 -6.71 -22.46
CA ARG A 117 1.88 -6.38 -23.87
C ARG A 117 1.12 -7.47 -24.62
N SER A 118 1.29 -8.73 -24.21
CA SER A 118 0.82 -9.89 -24.97
C SER A 118 -0.43 -10.55 -24.38
N ARG A 119 -0.66 -10.42 -23.08
CA ARG A 119 -1.83 -10.97 -22.38
C ARG A 119 -2.83 -9.86 -22.10
N LYS A 120 -3.99 -9.94 -22.74
CA LYS A 120 -5.05 -8.94 -22.57
C LYS A 120 -5.49 -8.90 -21.10
N GLY A 121 -5.40 -7.72 -20.49
CA GLY A 121 -5.81 -7.51 -19.09
C GLY A 121 -4.75 -7.85 -18.05
N ASP A 122 -3.54 -8.26 -18.45
CA ASP A 122 -2.44 -8.50 -17.52
C ASP A 122 -1.79 -7.18 -17.11
N THR A 123 -2.07 -6.74 -15.89
CA THR A 123 -1.44 -5.58 -15.25
C THR A 123 -0.58 -5.96 -14.05
N GLY A 124 -0.73 -7.19 -13.53
CA GLY A 124 0.00 -7.67 -12.34
C GLY A 124 1.45 -8.07 -12.60
N SER A 125 1.85 -8.26 -13.86
CA SER A 125 3.21 -8.74 -14.18
C SER A 125 4.31 -7.66 -14.09
N VAL A 126 3.97 -6.39 -13.88
CA VAL A 126 4.94 -5.27 -13.81
C VAL A 126 4.82 -4.48 -12.52
N LEU A 127 5.89 -3.80 -12.14
CA LEU A 127 5.89 -2.94 -10.95
C LEU A 127 5.30 -1.57 -11.26
N TRP A 128 4.20 -1.23 -10.60
CA TRP A 128 3.56 0.09 -10.66
C TRP A 128 4.25 1.11 -9.74
N GLN A 129 4.37 2.35 -10.21
CA GLN A 129 5.04 3.43 -9.48
C GLN A 129 4.31 3.77 -8.16
N ALA A 130 2.98 3.67 -8.12
CA ALA A 130 2.20 3.92 -6.91
C ALA A 130 2.67 3.05 -5.72
N SER A 131 3.05 1.79 -5.96
CA SER A 131 3.56 0.90 -4.93
C SER A 131 4.94 1.34 -4.41
N VAL A 132 5.81 1.87 -5.28
CA VAL A 132 7.11 2.43 -4.88
C VAL A 132 6.91 3.69 -4.05
N ASP A 133 6.07 4.61 -4.50
CA ASP A 133 5.85 5.90 -3.83
C ASP A 133 5.19 5.70 -2.46
N LEU A 134 4.20 4.81 -2.36
CA LEU A 134 3.61 4.43 -1.09
C LEU A 134 4.65 3.79 -0.15
N ALA A 135 5.45 2.84 -0.65
CA ALA A 135 6.49 2.21 0.15
C ALA A 135 7.50 3.23 0.69
N GLN A 136 7.96 4.17 -0.16
CA GLN A 136 8.90 5.21 0.25
C GLN A 136 8.34 6.05 1.41
N VAL A 137 7.08 6.49 1.31
CA VAL A 137 6.45 7.32 2.35
C VAL A 137 6.27 6.53 3.65
N LEU A 138 5.76 5.30 3.59
CA LEU A 138 5.53 4.49 4.79
C LEU A 138 6.84 4.10 5.48
N LEU A 139 7.87 3.71 4.72
CA LEU A 139 9.21 3.42 5.26
C LEU A 139 9.84 4.67 5.89
N GLN A 140 9.67 5.84 5.26
CA GLN A 140 10.20 7.09 5.77
C GLN A 140 9.51 7.51 7.08
N GLN A 141 8.19 7.36 7.17
CA GLN A 141 7.42 7.62 8.39
C GLN A 141 7.80 6.66 9.53
N ASP A 142 7.99 5.37 9.23
CA ASP A 142 8.47 4.38 10.20
C ASP A 142 9.88 4.72 10.73
N HIS A 143 10.79 5.13 9.84
CA HIS A 143 12.17 5.46 10.17
C HIS A 143 12.30 6.72 11.02
N THR A 144 11.52 7.77 10.73
CA THR A 144 11.58 9.03 11.48
C THR A 144 10.71 9.05 12.72
N HIS A 145 9.85 8.05 12.91
CA HIS A 145 8.80 8.08 13.93
C HIS A 145 7.96 9.35 13.82
N ALA A 146 7.54 9.68 12.59
CA ALA A 146 6.79 10.89 12.31
C ALA A 146 5.53 10.97 13.18
N THR A 147 5.33 12.09 13.87
CA THR A 147 4.17 12.29 14.75
C THR A 147 2.85 12.31 13.97
N ASP A 148 2.93 12.73 12.71
CA ASP A 148 1.85 12.76 11.71
C ASP A 148 1.89 11.55 10.76
N ALA A 149 2.59 10.46 11.13
CA ALA A 149 2.59 9.23 10.35
C ALA A 149 1.17 8.72 10.10
N LEU A 150 0.89 8.17 8.92
CA LEU A 150 -0.44 7.64 8.61
C LEU A 150 -0.78 6.43 9.48
N LEU A 151 0.17 5.50 9.59
CA LEU A 151 0.03 4.24 10.32
C LEU A 151 0.73 4.34 11.67
N ASN A 152 0.03 3.93 12.73
CA ASN A 152 0.59 3.79 14.05
C ASN A 152 1.56 2.61 14.10
N LYS A 153 2.86 2.91 14.16
CA LYS A 153 3.94 1.93 14.23
C LYS A 153 3.74 0.87 15.32
N GLU A 154 3.33 1.26 16.51
CA GLU A 154 3.20 0.34 17.65
C GLU A 154 2.15 -0.73 17.36
N VAL A 155 1.02 -0.33 16.80
CA VAL A 155 -0.07 -1.23 16.39
C VAL A 155 0.37 -2.08 15.19
N LEU A 156 1.00 -1.44 14.20
CA LEU A 156 1.42 -2.06 12.94
C LEU A 156 2.30 -3.30 13.15
N THR A 157 3.22 -3.28 14.13
CA THR A 157 4.12 -4.41 14.44
C THR A 157 3.41 -5.72 14.82
N SER A 158 2.15 -5.63 15.23
CA SER A 158 1.30 -6.79 15.57
C SER A 158 0.18 -7.04 14.57
N ALA A 159 0.00 -6.14 13.60
CA ALA A 159 -1.11 -6.14 12.67
C ALA A 159 -0.98 -7.24 11.61
N HIS A 160 -2.12 -7.77 11.18
CA HIS A 160 -2.23 -8.55 9.95
C HIS A 160 -2.62 -7.64 8.77
N VAL A 161 -1.71 -7.54 7.81
CA VAL A 161 -1.92 -6.86 6.53
C VAL A 161 -2.32 -7.85 5.44
N LEU A 162 -3.40 -7.55 4.73
CA LEU A 162 -3.83 -8.23 3.51
C LEU A 162 -3.66 -7.29 2.32
N GLU A 163 -2.84 -7.65 1.34
CA GLU A 163 -2.69 -6.88 0.10
C GLU A 163 -3.49 -7.53 -1.02
N LEU A 164 -4.40 -6.77 -1.64
CA LEU A 164 -5.17 -7.17 -2.81
C LEU A 164 -4.47 -6.70 -4.08
N GLY A 165 -4.34 -7.57 -5.07
CA GLY A 165 -3.69 -7.22 -6.35
C GLY A 165 -2.22 -6.86 -6.18
N ALA A 166 -1.47 -7.71 -5.44
CA ALA A 166 -0.09 -7.43 -5.06
C ALA A 166 0.89 -7.32 -6.26
N GLY A 167 0.52 -7.85 -7.44
CA GLY A 167 1.31 -7.78 -8.66
C GLY A 167 2.70 -8.39 -8.49
N THR A 168 3.73 -7.55 -8.48
CA THR A 168 5.12 -8.02 -8.23
C THR A 168 5.41 -8.37 -6.77
N GLY A 169 4.58 -7.93 -5.83
CA GLY A 169 4.76 -8.17 -4.40
C GLY A 169 5.76 -7.25 -3.70
N LEU A 170 6.11 -6.09 -4.28
CA LEU A 170 7.05 -5.14 -3.67
C LEU A 170 6.70 -4.82 -2.22
N LEU A 171 5.45 -4.47 -1.94
CA LEU A 171 5.02 -4.07 -0.59
C LEU A 171 5.19 -5.20 0.41
N SER A 172 4.91 -6.44 0.02
CA SER A 172 5.14 -7.61 0.87
C SER A 172 6.61 -7.82 1.25
N VAL A 173 7.56 -7.42 0.39
CA VAL A 173 9.00 -7.48 0.66
C VAL A 173 9.41 -6.40 1.65
N VAL A 174 8.97 -5.15 1.45
CA VAL A 174 9.51 -4.01 2.21
C VAL A 174 8.70 -3.67 3.46
N LEU A 175 7.40 -3.96 3.48
CA LEU A 175 6.51 -3.74 4.63
C LEU A 175 6.36 -5.01 5.48
N GLY A 176 6.59 -6.20 4.91
CA GLY A 176 6.58 -7.47 5.65
C GLY A 176 7.40 -7.42 6.95
N PRO A 177 8.63 -6.90 6.96
CA PRO A 177 9.44 -6.76 8.18
C PRO A 177 8.90 -5.78 9.24
N LEU A 178 7.88 -4.97 8.91
CA LEU A 178 7.30 -3.96 9.81
C LEU A 178 6.00 -4.41 10.48
N VAL A 179 5.46 -5.56 10.08
CA VAL A 179 4.12 -6.01 10.49
C VAL A 179 4.14 -7.36 11.18
N GLY A 180 3.07 -7.69 11.91
CA GLY A 180 2.93 -8.99 12.57
C GLY A 180 2.76 -10.13 11.56
N ARG A 181 1.92 -9.90 10.54
CA ARG A 181 1.66 -10.85 9.44
C ARG A 181 1.38 -10.08 8.15
N TYR A 182 1.93 -10.52 7.03
CA TYR A 182 1.62 -9.97 5.72
C TYR A 182 1.12 -11.07 4.79
N THR A 183 -0.03 -10.88 4.15
CA THR A 183 -0.58 -11.79 3.15
C THR A 183 -0.71 -11.04 1.83
N ALA A 184 0.16 -11.33 0.87
CA ALA A 184 0.06 -10.84 -0.49
C ALA A 184 -0.90 -11.74 -1.29
N THR A 185 -1.89 -11.14 -1.95
CA THR A 185 -2.87 -11.87 -2.76
C THR A 185 -2.97 -11.35 -4.18
N ASP A 186 -3.21 -12.28 -5.10
CA ASP A 186 -3.45 -11.99 -6.51
C ASP A 186 -4.12 -13.20 -7.17
N ILE A 187 -4.40 -13.12 -8.47
CA ILE A 187 -4.88 -14.24 -9.27
C ILE A 187 -3.78 -15.29 -9.46
N VAL A 188 -4.17 -16.56 -9.65
CA VAL A 188 -3.24 -17.71 -9.79
C VAL A 188 -2.05 -17.45 -10.73
N PRO A 189 -2.22 -16.83 -11.93
CA PRO A 189 -1.10 -16.60 -12.84
C PRO A 189 0.00 -15.70 -12.28
N ILE A 190 -0.31 -14.81 -11.34
CA ILE A 190 0.64 -13.84 -10.78
C ILE A 190 1.38 -14.41 -9.56
N LEU A 191 0.78 -15.35 -8.82
CA LEU A 191 1.39 -15.91 -7.61
C LEU A 191 2.83 -16.42 -7.80
N PRO A 192 3.20 -17.15 -8.88
CA PRO A 192 4.58 -17.56 -9.10
C PRO A 192 5.57 -16.40 -9.15
N LEU A 193 5.17 -15.24 -9.68
CA LEU A 193 5.99 -14.02 -9.72
C LEU A 193 6.24 -13.48 -8.32
N ILE A 194 5.18 -13.32 -7.52
CA ILE A 194 5.27 -12.87 -6.12
C ILE A 194 6.19 -13.79 -5.32
N ARG A 195 5.99 -15.11 -5.43
CA ARG A 195 6.82 -16.11 -4.74
C ARG A 195 8.29 -16.02 -5.14
N LYS A 196 8.57 -15.82 -6.43
CA LYS A 196 9.94 -15.63 -6.93
C LYS A 196 10.57 -14.38 -6.32
N ASN A 197 9.84 -13.28 -6.26
CA ASN A 197 10.33 -12.02 -5.71
C ASN A 197 10.57 -12.11 -4.20
N LEU A 198 9.71 -12.79 -3.44
CA LEU A 198 9.98 -13.07 -2.03
C LEU A 198 11.26 -13.90 -1.83
N ALA A 199 11.46 -14.96 -2.64
CA ALA A 199 12.67 -15.78 -2.57
C ALA A 199 13.96 -15.02 -2.94
N LEU A 200 13.87 -13.93 -3.71
CA LEU A 200 15.03 -13.07 -4.01
C LEU A 200 15.42 -12.13 -2.85
N ASN A 201 14.49 -11.86 -1.93
CA ASN A 201 14.70 -10.91 -0.84
C ASN A 201 14.76 -11.58 0.54
N PHE A 202 14.28 -12.81 0.66
CA PHE A 202 14.24 -13.56 1.91
C PHE A 202 14.91 -14.93 1.73
N ASP A 203 16.16 -15.03 2.22
CA ASP A 203 16.95 -16.24 2.12
C ASP A 203 16.24 -17.45 2.74
N GLY A 204 16.03 -18.49 1.93
CA GLY A 204 15.38 -19.73 2.35
C GLY A 204 13.85 -19.67 2.37
N TRP A 205 13.24 -18.60 1.83
CA TRP A 205 11.80 -18.53 1.61
C TRP A 205 11.37 -19.41 0.40
N PRO A 206 10.23 -20.13 0.47
CA PRO A 206 9.33 -20.23 1.60
C PRO A 206 9.89 -21.15 2.69
N PHE A 207 9.67 -20.78 3.95
CA PHE A 207 10.06 -21.62 5.07
C PHE A 207 9.09 -22.79 5.21
N PRO A 208 9.58 -24.02 5.48
CA PRO A 208 8.71 -25.17 5.66
C PRO A 208 7.79 -24.95 6.87
N SER A 209 6.48 -25.05 6.65
CA SER A 209 5.48 -25.01 7.71
C SER A 209 5.53 -26.30 8.53
N SER A 210 6.45 -26.42 9.48
CA SER A 210 6.44 -27.51 10.44
C SER A 210 5.78 -27.05 11.74
N PRO A 211 4.78 -27.76 12.29
CA PRO A 211 4.23 -27.46 13.61
C PRO A 211 5.26 -27.61 14.76
N SER A 212 6.45 -28.14 14.45
CA SER A 212 7.59 -28.26 15.37
C SER A 212 8.75 -27.31 15.05
N SER A 213 8.54 -26.34 14.14
CA SER A 213 9.56 -25.36 13.78
C SER A 213 10.07 -24.64 15.05
N PRO A 214 11.41 -24.61 15.26
CA PRO A 214 11.94 -23.94 16.43
C PRO A 214 11.61 -22.44 16.39
N PRO A 215 11.51 -21.74 17.53
CA PRO A 215 11.22 -20.30 17.59
C PRO A 215 12.16 -19.45 16.72
N SER A 216 13.38 -19.94 16.47
CA SER A 216 14.35 -19.31 15.58
C SER A 216 13.91 -19.23 14.11
N GLU A 217 13.02 -20.10 13.64
CA GLU A 217 12.49 -20.03 12.26
C GLU A 217 11.44 -18.93 12.11
N LEU A 218 10.69 -18.61 13.18
CA LEU A 218 9.74 -17.49 13.21
C LEU A 218 10.43 -16.12 13.25
N LEU A 219 11.73 -16.10 13.53
CA LEU A 219 12.56 -14.88 13.54
C LEU A 219 13.27 -14.63 12.20
N LYS A 220 13.12 -15.52 11.21
CA LYS A 220 13.74 -15.33 9.90
C LYS A 220 13.01 -14.21 9.13
N PRO A 221 13.74 -13.29 8.47
CA PRO A 221 13.11 -12.30 7.58
C PRO A 221 12.18 -12.97 6.57
N GLY A 222 10.96 -12.46 6.45
CA GLY A 222 9.95 -12.99 5.53
C GLY A 222 9.15 -14.19 6.07
N ALA A 223 9.42 -14.71 7.27
CA ALA A 223 8.67 -15.84 7.83
C ALA A 223 7.19 -15.53 8.10
N ASN A 224 6.86 -14.25 8.28
CA ASN A 224 5.51 -13.72 8.47
C ASN A 224 4.82 -13.32 7.16
N VAL A 225 5.48 -13.50 6.00
CA VAL A 225 4.96 -13.10 4.69
C VAL A 225 4.44 -14.33 3.93
N HIS A 226 3.17 -14.26 3.55
CA HIS A 226 2.42 -15.34 2.90
C HIS A 226 1.91 -14.91 1.53
N VAL A 227 1.74 -15.88 0.63
CA VAL A 227 1.21 -15.67 -0.72
C VAL A 227 0.02 -16.60 -0.93
N GLU A 228 -1.17 -16.01 -1.08
CA GLU A 228 -2.44 -16.71 -1.22
C GLU A 228 -3.17 -16.26 -2.50
N GLU A 229 -4.00 -17.14 -3.05
CA GLU A 229 -4.87 -16.80 -4.18
C GLU A 229 -6.06 -15.98 -3.69
N LEU A 230 -6.35 -14.87 -4.38
CA LEU A 230 -7.61 -14.15 -4.20
C LEU A 230 -8.03 -13.54 -5.54
N ASP A 231 -8.96 -14.20 -6.21
CA ASP A 231 -9.66 -13.66 -7.38
C ASP A 231 -10.92 -12.91 -6.92
N TRP A 232 -11.01 -11.62 -7.23
CA TRP A 232 -12.15 -10.78 -6.84
C TRP A 232 -13.48 -11.27 -7.42
N LEU A 233 -13.44 -11.98 -8.56
CA LEU A 233 -14.63 -12.56 -9.19
C LEU A 233 -15.10 -13.84 -8.50
N ALA A 234 -14.34 -14.37 -7.53
CA ALA A 234 -14.68 -15.51 -6.72
C ALA A 234 -14.93 -15.10 -5.25
N PRO A 235 -15.69 -15.88 -4.48
CA PRO A 235 -15.77 -15.67 -3.04
C PRO A 235 -14.38 -15.77 -2.39
N PRO A 236 -14.01 -14.84 -1.50
CA PRO A 236 -12.70 -14.89 -0.84
C PRO A 236 -12.58 -16.17 0.01
N PRO A 237 -11.38 -16.78 0.05
CA PRO A 237 -11.12 -17.92 0.92
C PRO A 237 -11.50 -17.67 2.38
N ALA A 238 -11.90 -18.73 3.08
CA ALA A 238 -12.26 -18.66 4.49
C ALA A 238 -11.11 -18.13 5.37
N SER A 239 -9.85 -18.33 4.97
CA SER A 239 -8.66 -17.79 5.67
C SER A 239 -8.63 -16.27 5.76
N HIS A 240 -9.29 -15.56 4.83
CA HIS A 240 -9.34 -14.09 4.81
C HIS A 240 -10.59 -13.51 5.49
N THR A 241 -11.55 -14.38 5.83
CA THR A 241 -12.83 -13.98 6.45
C THR A 241 -12.99 -14.55 7.88
N ALA A 242 -12.15 -15.51 8.25
CA ALA A 242 -12.05 -16.08 9.59
C ALA A 242 -10.82 -15.54 10.35
N SER A 243 -10.67 -15.96 11.62
CA SER A 243 -9.53 -15.56 12.47
C SER A 243 -8.19 -16.11 11.94
N PRO A 244 -7.08 -15.34 11.99
CA PRO A 244 -6.94 -14.00 12.57
C PRO A 244 -7.61 -12.91 11.73
N LEU A 245 -8.16 -11.90 12.40
CA LEU A 245 -8.83 -10.79 11.72
C LEU A 245 -7.80 -9.95 10.97
N VAL A 246 -8.14 -9.54 9.75
CA VAL A 246 -7.35 -8.58 8.98
C VAL A 246 -7.50 -7.19 9.62
N ASP A 247 -6.38 -6.61 10.02
CA ASP A 247 -6.33 -5.26 10.61
C ASP A 247 -6.22 -4.18 9.53
N LEU A 248 -5.47 -4.48 8.46
CA LEU A 248 -5.24 -3.57 7.33
C LEU A 248 -5.41 -4.30 6.00
N VAL A 249 -6.24 -3.74 5.12
CA VAL A 249 -6.28 -4.11 3.70
C VAL A 249 -5.54 -3.04 2.92
N LEU A 250 -4.61 -3.45 2.06
CA LEU A 250 -3.94 -2.59 1.09
C LEU A 250 -4.44 -2.93 -0.32
N ALA A 251 -4.78 -1.92 -1.09
CA ALA A 251 -5.01 -2.05 -2.53
C ALA A 251 -4.37 -0.86 -3.25
N VAL A 252 -3.39 -1.12 -4.09
CA VAL A 252 -2.57 -0.08 -4.72
C VAL A 252 -2.62 -0.24 -6.24
N ASP A 253 -3.10 0.78 -6.94
CA ASP A 253 -3.33 0.80 -8.40
C ASP A 253 -4.24 -0.35 -8.91
N CYS A 254 -5.20 -0.76 -8.08
CA CYS A 254 -6.18 -1.82 -8.41
C CYS A 254 -7.39 -1.33 -9.23
N ILE A 255 -7.56 -0.02 -9.41
CA ILE A 255 -8.71 0.60 -10.07
C ILE A 255 -8.33 0.97 -11.51
N TYR A 256 -8.47 0.01 -12.43
CA TYR A 256 -8.05 0.19 -13.83
C TYR A 256 -9.02 -0.40 -14.88
N ASN A 257 -9.91 -1.30 -14.47
CA ASN A 257 -10.88 -1.94 -15.36
C ASN A 257 -12.29 -1.83 -14.76
N PRO A 258 -13.22 -1.09 -15.41
CA PRO A 258 -14.58 -0.88 -14.89
C PRO A 258 -15.30 -2.20 -14.56
N SER A 259 -15.10 -3.24 -15.38
CA SER A 259 -15.80 -4.52 -15.22
C SER A 259 -15.41 -5.29 -13.95
N LEU A 260 -14.33 -4.88 -13.27
CA LEU A 260 -13.87 -5.51 -12.02
C LEU A 260 -14.35 -4.74 -10.78
N LEU A 261 -14.83 -3.50 -10.91
CA LEU A 261 -15.14 -2.64 -9.76
C LEU A 261 -16.19 -3.24 -8.82
N PRO A 262 -17.33 -3.81 -9.30
CA PRO A 262 -18.31 -4.41 -8.39
C PRO A 262 -17.74 -5.57 -7.58
N ALA A 263 -16.92 -6.41 -8.23
CA ALA A 263 -16.28 -7.57 -7.60
C ALA A 263 -15.19 -7.16 -6.61
N PHE A 264 -14.42 -6.13 -6.95
CA PHE A 264 -13.40 -5.53 -6.09
C PHE A 264 -14.02 -4.93 -4.83
N VAL A 265 -15.07 -4.11 -4.96
CA VAL A 265 -15.80 -3.53 -3.80
C VAL A 265 -16.44 -4.63 -2.94
N SER A 266 -17.03 -5.67 -3.55
CA SER A 266 -17.56 -6.81 -2.78
C SER A 266 -16.45 -7.55 -2.02
N THR A 267 -15.25 -7.66 -2.59
CA THR A 267 -14.09 -8.24 -1.92
C THR A 267 -13.68 -7.38 -0.71
N LEU A 268 -13.53 -6.06 -0.88
CA LEU A 268 -13.24 -5.13 0.22
C LEU A 268 -14.25 -5.31 1.36
N ASP A 269 -15.55 -5.44 1.03
CA ASP A 269 -16.58 -5.68 2.02
C ASP A 269 -16.41 -7.01 2.77
N ARG A 270 -16.19 -8.11 2.06
CA ARG A 270 -16.14 -9.45 2.65
C ARG A 270 -14.91 -9.70 3.51
N VAL A 271 -13.76 -9.12 3.16
CA VAL A 271 -12.51 -9.28 3.93
C VAL A 271 -12.40 -8.30 5.10
N SER A 272 -13.34 -7.36 5.21
CA SER A 272 -13.31 -6.29 6.22
C SER A 272 -14.42 -6.41 7.25
N ASN A 273 -14.07 -6.15 8.51
CA ASN A 273 -15.00 -5.95 9.61
C ASN A 273 -14.85 -4.53 10.20
N VAL A 274 -15.57 -4.23 11.29
CA VAL A 274 -15.56 -2.91 11.97
C VAL A 274 -14.20 -2.51 12.53
N SER A 275 -13.30 -3.48 12.71
CA SER A 275 -11.92 -3.28 13.15
C SER A 275 -10.92 -3.29 11.99
N THR A 276 -11.34 -3.48 10.75
CA THR A 276 -10.45 -3.48 9.59
C THR A 276 -10.37 -2.07 9.01
N VAL A 277 -9.14 -1.60 8.76
CA VAL A 277 -8.87 -0.40 7.98
C VAL A 277 -8.57 -0.81 6.55
N VAL A 278 -9.17 -0.15 5.57
CA VAL A 278 -8.87 -0.35 4.15
C VAL A 278 -8.15 0.89 3.62
N LEU A 279 -6.96 0.72 3.07
CA LEU A 279 -6.20 1.76 2.39
C LEU A 279 -6.19 1.49 0.89
N VAL A 280 -6.86 2.35 0.13
CA VAL A 280 -6.87 2.31 -1.34
C VAL A 280 -6.03 3.45 -1.87
N VAL A 281 -5.04 3.13 -2.68
CA VAL A 281 -4.15 4.09 -3.35
C VAL A 281 -4.30 3.92 -4.85
N MET A 282 -4.47 5.01 -5.59
CA MET A 282 -4.48 4.95 -7.06
C MET A 282 -3.86 6.19 -7.69
N GLU A 283 -3.25 6.02 -8.85
CA GLU A 283 -2.92 7.11 -9.77
C GLU A 283 -4.20 7.58 -10.51
N LEU A 284 -4.43 8.88 -10.51
CA LEU A 284 -5.54 9.53 -11.22
C LEU A 284 -5.29 9.49 -12.73
N ARG A 285 -6.12 8.72 -13.43
CA ARG A 285 -6.00 8.48 -14.88
C ARG A 285 -7.27 8.76 -15.65
N GLN A 286 -8.41 8.40 -15.08
CA GLN A 286 -9.73 8.54 -15.71
C GLN A 286 -10.75 8.92 -14.65
N GLU A 287 -11.45 10.03 -14.86
CA GLU A 287 -12.46 10.57 -13.93
C GLU A 287 -13.58 9.57 -13.69
N GLU A 288 -14.06 8.92 -14.76
CA GLU A 288 -15.21 8.02 -14.69
C GLU A 288 -14.91 6.74 -13.88
N LEU A 289 -13.68 6.22 -13.95
CA LEU A 289 -13.27 5.09 -13.12
C LEU A 289 -13.29 5.42 -11.63
N VAL A 290 -12.83 6.63 -11.27
CA VAL A 290 -12.85 7.11 -9.88
C VAL A 290 -14.30 7.26 -9.42
N ARG A 291 -15.14 7.89 -10.25
CA ARG A 291 -16.56 8.09 -9.98
C ARG A 291 -17.30 6.79 -9.74
N GLU A 292 -17.17 5.83 -10.65
CA GLU A 292 -17.86 4.54 -10.57
C GLU A 292 -17.40 3.74 -9.35
N PHE A 293 -16.09 3.72 -9.08
CA PHE A 293 -15.54 3.04 -7.90
C PHE A 293 -16.10 3.62 -6.60
N LEU A 294 -16.05 4.95 -6.44
CA LEU A 294 -16.55 5.61 -5.23
C LEU A 294 -18.07 5.43 -5.08
N ALA A 295 -18.83 5.53 -6.17
CA ALA A 295 -20.27 5.29 -6.16
C ALA A 295 -20.61 3.87 -5.65
N LEU A 296 -19.89 2.85 -6.13
CA LEU A 296 -20.07 1.47 -5.67
C LEU A 296 -19.65 1.29 -4.19
N TRP A 297 -18.53 1.88 -3.77
CA TRP A 297 -18.05 1.72 -2.40
C TRP A 297 -18.94 2.44 -1.39
N ILE A 298 -19.38 3.67 -1.68
CA ILE A 298 -20.32 4.44 -0.84
C ILE A 298 -21.68 3.75 -0.78
N ALA A 299 -22.15 3.16 -1.88
CA ALA A 299 -23.41 2.42 -1.90
C ALA A 299 -23.37 1.13 -1.06
N THR A 300 -22.17 0.64 -0.72
CA THR A 300 -22.02 -0.49 0.20
C THR A 300 -22.26 0.00 1.63
N GLU A 301 -23.30 -0.51 2.29
CA GLU A 301 -23.71 -0.01 3.61
C GLU A 301 -22.59 -0.11 4.66
N ARG A 302 -22.63 0.83 5.62
CA ARG A 302 -21.73 0.93 6.78
C ARG A 302 -20.30 1.35 6.47
N TRP A 303 -19.96 1.85 5.29
CA TRP A 303 -18.62 2.38 5.03
C TRP A 303 -18.53 3.88 5.32
N GLU A 304 -17.54 4.28 6.12
CA GLU A 304 -17.04 5.66 6.17
C GLU A 304 -15.77 5.73 5.34
N ILE A 305 -15.75 6.58 4.33
CA ILE A 305 -14.62 6.74 3.40
C ILE A 305 -14.05 8.15 3.58
N ARG A 306 -12.74 8.23 3.78
CA ARG A 306 -12.01 9.48 3.98
C ARG A 306 -10.81 9.57 3.04
N ARG A 307 -10.65 10.70 2.35
CA ARG A 307 -9.44 11.03 1.60
C ARG A 307 -8.33 11.42 2.56
N VAL A 308 -7.12 10.91 2.33
CA VAL A 308 -5.89 11.31 3.05
C VAL A 308 -5.21 12.42 2.26
N ASN A 309 -5.03 13.59 2.87
CA ASN A 309 -4.40 14.72 2.21
C ASN A 309 -2.88 14.70 2.39
N GLY A 310 -2.14 15.01 1.33
CA GLY A 310 -0.71 15.31 1.39
C GLY A 310 0.22 14.11 1.64
N LEU A 311 -0.31 12.88 1.63
CA LEU A 311 0.51 11.67 1.80
C LEU A 311 1.40 11.40 0.58
N LEU A 312 0.83 11.50 -0.63
CA LEU A 312 1.50 11.28 -1.90
C LEU A 312 1.39 12.51 -2.80
N GLY A 313 2.11 12.50 -3.92
CA GLY A 313 2.03 13.56 -4.94
C GLY A 313 0.63 13.71 -5.54
N LYS A 314 0.36 14.86 -6.18
CA LYS A 314 -1.00 15.25 -6.63
C LYS A 314 -1.64 14.30 -7.65
N ARG A 315 -0.83 13.51 -8.36
CA ARG A 315 -1.30 12.48 -9.29
C ARG A 315 -1.90 11.26 -8.61
N TYR A 316 -1.68 11.10 -7.31
CA TYR A 316 -2.22 9.99 -6.54
C TYR A 316 -3.35 10.48 -5.65
N VAL A 317 -4.30 9.59 -5.41
CA VAL A 317 -5.28 9.73 -4.34
C VAL A 317 -5.15 8.53 -3.40
N VAL A 318 -5.38 8.80 -2.12
CA VAL A 318 -5.35 7.81 -1.05
C VAL A 318 -6.65 7.93 -0.27
N TRP A 319 -7.41 6.85 -0.22
CA TRP A 319 -8.61 6.75 0.60
C TRP A 319 -8.43 5.74 1.71
N VAL A 320 -8.96 6.08 2.88
CA VAL A 320 -9.14 5.20 4.01
C VAL A 320 -10.62 4.90 4.15
N GLY A 321 -10.97 3.61 4.06
CA GLY A 321 -12.31 3.11 4.37
C GLY A 321 -12.31 2.37 5.70
N GLN A 322 -13.35 2.58 6.51
CA GLN A 322 -13.60 1.77 7.70
C GLN A 322 -15.10 1.52 7.85
N LYS A 323 -15.47 0.32 8.32
CA LYS A 323 -16.87 0.02 8.62
C LYS A 323 -17.30 0.68 9.92
N ASP A 324 -18.41 1.43 9.88
CA ASP A 324 -19.07 1.97 11.06
C ASP A 324 -19.46 0.79 11.98
N PRO A 325 -19.08 0.83 13.28
CA PRO A 325 -19.49 -0.16 14.26
C PRO A 325 -21.02 -0.28 14.44
N GLY A 326 -21.83 0.63 13.87
CA GLY A 326 -23.25 0.54 13.60
C GLY A 326 -24.08 -0.25 14.64
N THR A 327 -24.93 0.43 15.41
CA THR A 327 -25.89 -0.24 16.30
C THR A 327 -26.79 -1.19 15.51
N GLY A 328 -26.47 -2.50 15.55
CA GLY A 328 -27.22 -3.66 15.07
C GLY A 328 -28.36 -3.48 14.07
N GLY A 329 -28.17 -4.02 12.86
CA GLY A 329 -29.26 -4.57 12.04
C GLY A 329 -29.76 -3.69 10.89
N GLY A 330 -29.14 -3.87 9.71
CA GLY A 330 -29.69 -3.50 8.41
C GLY A 330 -29.51 -4.69 7.44
N PRO A 331 -30.49 -4.98 6.55
CA PRO A 331 -30.46 -6.16 5.69
C PRO A 331 -29.34 -6.08 4.66
N ASN A 332 -28.64 -7.19 4.45
CA ASN A 332 -27.57 -7.34 3.47
C ASN A 332 -28.13 -7.12 2.06
N ILE A 333 -27.88 -5.97 1.43
CA ILE A 333 -28.26 -5.74 0.03
C ILE A 333 -27.21 -6.40 -0.87
N ASP A 334 -27.66 -7.27 -1.76
CA ASP A 334 -26.84 -7.90 -2.78
C ASP A 334 -26.46 -6.89 -3.87
N VAL A 335 -25.21 -6.41 -3.84
CA VAL A 335 -24.64 -5.43 -4.77
C VAL A 335 -24.70 -5.91 -6.24
N SER A 336 -24.87 -7.23 -6.49
CA SER A 336 -25.08 -7.76 -7.84
C SER A 336 -26.40 -7.33 -8.50
N MET A 337 -27.35 -6.77 -7.72
CA MET A 337 -28.57 -6.18 -8.27
C MET A 337 -28.40 -4.73 -8.76
N LEU A 338 -27.36 -4.01 -8.33
CA LEU A 338 -27.15 -2.60 -8.74
C LEU A 338 -26.65 -2.47 -10.18
N SER A 339 -25.97 -3.49 -10.72
CA SER A 339 -25.55 -3.54 -12.13
C SER A 339 -26.72 -3.57 -13.14
N LEU A 340 -27.93 -3.90 -12.69
CA LEU A 340 -29.12 -3.93 -13.56
C LEU A 340 -29.74 -2.54 -13.77
N TRP A 341 -29.50 -1.57 -12.88
CA TRP A 341 -30.12 -0.25 -12.96
C TRP A 341 -29.36 0.74 -13.86
N TYR A 342 -28.07 0.50 -14.11
CA TYR A 342 -27.25 1.38 -14.94
C TYR A 342 -27.32 1.06 -16.45
N SER A 343 -27.83 -0.12 -16.82
CA SER A 343 -27.94 -0.53 -18.23
C SER A 343 -29.17 0.06 -18.96
N ASP A 344 -30.15 0.60 -18.25
CA ASP A 344 -31.41 1.11 -18.83
C ASP A 344 -31.43 2.63 -19.11
N SER A 345 -30.32 3.34 -18.90
CA SER A 345 -30.26 4.81 -19.01
C SER A 345 -29.52 5.36 -20.24
N VAL A 346 -29.18 4.52 -21.23
CA VAL A 346 -28.61 5.00 -22.50
C VAL A 346 -29.72 5.11 -23.55
N PRO A 347 -30.11 6.32 -24.01
CA PRO A 347 -30.97 6.44 -25.18
C PRO A 347 -30.19 5.97 -26.40
N GLN A 348 -30.71 4.96 -27.10
CA GLN A 348 -30.22 4.63 -28.43
C GLN A 348 -30.54 5.81 -29.37
N SER A 349 -29.51 6.46 -29.88
CA SER A 349 -29.55 7.31 -31.07
C SER A 349 -28.47 6.90 -32.05
#